data_AF-F8KGG7-F1
#
_entry.id   AF-F8KGG7-F1
#
_cell.length_a   1.000
_cell.length_b   1.000
_cell.length_c   1.000
_cell.angle_alpha   90.00
_cell.angle_beta   90.00
_cell.angle_gamma   90.00
#
_symmetry.space_group_name_H-M   'P 1'
#
loop_
_entity.id
_entity.type
_entity.pdbx_description
1 polymer ?
#
loop_
_entity_poly.entity_id
_entity_poly.type
_entity_poly.pdbx_seq_one_letter_code
_entity_poly.pdbx_strand_id
1 'polypeptide(L)' 'MLATEFKQRLEQMAGGQVEVSICDNKDVLIRPAINFNAAPPFVKQLLWDYLDTPREER' A
#
# COMPACT_ATOMS: atom_id res chain seq x y z
N MET A 1 -14.64 -12.54 14.80
CA MET A 1 -14.56 -11.73 13.58
C MET A 1 -13.27 -12.13 12.87
N LEU A 2 -13.36 -12.60 11.64
CA LEU A 2 -12.17 -13.06 10.89
C LEU A 2 -11.38 -11.83 10.42
N ALA A 3 -10.05 -11.92 10.37
CA ALA A 3 -9.19 -10.79 10.01
C ALA A 3 -9.50 -10.25 8.59
N THR A 4 -10.01 -11.10 7.70
CA THR A 4 -10.53 -10.74 6.37
C THR A 4 -11.77 -9.83 6.45
N GLU A 5 -12.70 -10.10 7.35
CA GLU A 5 -13.91 -9.26 7.53
C GLU A 5 -13.56 -7.89 8.11
N PHE A 6 -12.58 -7.84 9.02
CA PHE A 6 -12.07 -6.59 9.58
C PHE A 6 -11.46 -5.70 8.49
N LYS A 7 -10.57 -6.28 7.67
CA LYS A 7 -9.96 -5.61 6.52
C LYS A 7 -11.02 -5.02 5.59
N GLN A 8 -11.96 -5.85 5.12
CA GLN A 8 -12.97 -5.43 4.15
C GLN A 8 -13.84 -4.29 4.68
N ARG A 9 -14.25 -4.34 5.96
CA ARG A 9 -15.06 -3.28 6.57
C ARG A 9 -14.29 -1.97 6.70
N LEU A 10 -13.02 -2.02 7.11
CA LEU A 10 -12.21 -0.82 7.28
C LEU A 10 -11.94 -0.13 5.93
N GLU A 11 -11.60 -0.92 4.91
CA GLU A 11 -11.36 -0.42 3.55
C GLU A 11 -12.64 0.18 2.93
N GLN A 12 -13.80 -0.43 3.18
CA GLN A 12 -15.10 0.11 2.79
C GLN A 12 -15.44 1.42 3.51
N MET A 13 -15.24 1.49 4.84
CA MET A 13 -15.48 2.69 5.63
C MET A 13 -14.59 3.87 5.20
N ALA A 14 -13.34 3.58 4.84
CA ALA A 14 -12.40 4.58 4.35
C ALA A 14 -12.60 4.93 2.86
N GLY A 15 -13.57 4.34 2.17
CA GLY A 15 -13.81 4.59 0.75
C GLY A 15 -12.61 4.25 -0.14
N GLY A 16 -11.81 3.26 0.23
CA GLY A 16 -10.58 2.89 -0.48
C GLY A 16 -9.41 3.85 -0.29
N GLN A 17 -9.46 4.77 0.68
CA GLN A 17 -8.34 5.67 1.02
C GLN A 17 -7.28 5.02 1.91
N VAL A 18 -7.56 3.84 2.48
CA VAL A 18 -6.61 3.08 3.28
C VAL A 18 -6.55 1.65 2.77
N GLU A 19 -5.38 1.05 2.90
CA GLU A 19 -5.12 -0.35 2.63
C GLU A 19 -4.74 -1.04 3.94
N VAL A 20 -5.31 -2.22 4.19
CA VAL A 20 -5.02 -3.02 5.37
C VAL A 20 -4.25 -4.28 5.00
N SER A 21 -3.09 -4.47 5.61
CA SER A 21 -2.25 -5.66 5.46
C SER A 21 -2.11 -6.37 6.80
N ILE A 22 -2.32 -7.69 6.80
CA ILE A 22 -2.10 -8.55 7.96
C ILE A 22 -0.74 -9.20 7.77
N CYS A 23 0.18 -8.95 8.70
CA CYS A 23 1.54 -9.48 8.64
C CYS A 23 1.61 -10.90 9.22
N ASP A 24 2.65 -11.66 8.87
CA ASP A 24 2.84 -13.04 9.33
C ASP A 24 2.99 -13.14 10.86
N ASN A 25 3.45 -12.07 11.50
CA ASN A 25 3.56 -11.93 12.96
C ASN A 25 2.24 -11.56 13.66
N LYS A 26 1.12 -11.54 12.92
CA LYS A 26 -0.23 -11.13 13.38
C LYS A 26 -0.40 -9.63 13.62
N ASP A 27 0.57 -8.79 13.23
CA ASP A 27 0.39 -7.34 13.25
C ASP A 27 -0.53 -6.88 12.12
N VAL A 28 -1.19 -5.74 12.35
CA VAL A 28 -2.04 -5.08 11.36
C VAL A 28 -1.41 -3.76 10.95
N LEU A 29 -1.06 -3.66 9.66
CA LEU A 29 -0.60 -2.42 9.05
C LEU A 29 -1.76 -1.74 8.35
N ILE A 30 -2.04 -0.49 8.72
CA ILE A 30 -3.01 0.37 8.08
C ILE A 30 -2.23 1.53 7.46
N ARG A 31 -2.31 1.66 6.13
CA ARG A 31 -1.58 2.69 5.38
C ARG A 31 -2.53 3.43 4.44
N PRO A 32 -2.23 4.69 4.07
CA PRO A 32 -2.94 5.34 2.97
C PRO A 32 -2.86 4.47 1.71
N ALA A 33 -4.00 4.21 1.08
CA ALA A 33 -4.05 3.53 -0.18
C ALA A 33 -3.43 4.45 -1.24
N ILE A 34 -2.28 4.05 -1.79
CA ILE A 34 -1.65 4.80 -2.85
C ILE A 34 -2.35 4.46 -4.16
N ASN A 35 -3.13 5.41 -4.68
CA ASN A 35 -3.65 5.30 -6.04
C ASN A 35 -2.55 5.65 -7.04
N PHE A 36 -1.75 4.65 -7.43
CA PHE A 36 -0.69 4.83 -8.41
C PHE A 36 -1.21 5.32 -9.77
N ASN A 37 -2.45 5.02 -10.16
CA ASN A 37 -3.00 5.54 -11.42
C ASN A 37 -3.13 7.06 -11.38
N ALA A 38 -3.56 7.62 -10.25
CA ALA A 38 -3.69 9.05 -10.01
C ALA A 38 -2.39 9.75 -9.57
N ALA A 39 -1.30 9.01 -9.35
CA ALA A 39 -0.05 9.61 -8.91
C ALA A 39 0.56 10.53 -9.98
N PRO A 40 1.14 11.69 -9.59
CA PRO A 40 1.83 12.59 -10.51
C PRO A 40 2.95 11.88 -11.27
N PRO A 41 3.27 12.31 -12.52
CA PRO A 41 4.31 11.68 -13.33
C PRO A 41 5.67 11.57 -12.63
N PHE A 42 6.08 12.58 -11.86
CA PHE A 42 7.36 12.57 -11.15
C PHE A 42 7.43 11.50 -10.05
N VAL A 43 6.30 11.18 -9.38
CA VAL A 43 6.24 10.11 -8.37
C VAL A 43 6.40 8.75 -9.02
N LYS A 44 5.76 8.57 -10.19
CA LYS A 44 5.90 7.35 -10.99
C LYS A 44 7.34 7.19 -11.47
N GLN A 45 7.94 8.26 -12.00
CA GLN A 45 9.32 8.26 -12.45
C GLN A 45 10.30 7.89 -11.32
N LEU A 46 10.15 8.50 -10.15
CA LEU A 46 10.99 8.18 -8.99
C LEU A 46 10.90 6.70 -8.59
N LEU A 47 9.70 6.11 -8.65
CA LEU A 47 9.52 4.68 -8.39
C LEU A 47 10.24 3.82 -9.44
N TRP A 48 10.13 4.17 -10.72
CA TRP A 48 10.82 3.45 -11.79
C TRP A 48 12.33 3.56 -11.65
N ASP A 49 12.86 4.75 -11.41
CA ASP A 49 14.28 4.98 -11.17
C ASP A 49 14.78 4.10 -10.01
N TYR A 50 14.05 4.06 -8.88
CA TYR A 50 14.39 3.21 -7.74
C TYR A 50 14.34 1.70 -8.08
N LEU A 51 13.39 1.27 -8.90
CA LEU A 51 13.27 -0.13 -9.32
C LEU A 51 14.36 -0.54 -10.30
N ASP A 52 14.85 0.39 -11.11
CA ASP A 52 15.96 0.19 -12.04
C ASP A 52 17.33 0.28 -11.36
N THR A 53 17.44 0.97 -10.23
CA THR A 53 18.68 1.02 -9.43
C THR A 53 19.11 -0.41 -9.03
N PRO A 54 20.37 -0.81 -9.24
CA PRO A 54 20.88 -2.09 -8.77
C PRO A 54 20.68 -2.27 -7.27
N ARG A 55 20.40 -3.49 -6.81
CA ARG A 55 20.08 -3.77 -5.39
C ARG A 55 21.18 -3.36 -4.41
N GLU A 56 22.42 -3.32 -4.88
CA GLU A 56 23.61 -2.94 -4.12
C GLU A 56 23.69 -1.42 -3.85
N GLU A 57 22.92 -0.63 -4.59
CA GLU A 57 22.88 0.84 -4.54
C GLU A 57 21.56 1.38 -3.95
N ARG A 58 20.66 0.50 -3.50
CA ARG A 58 19.35 0.85 -2.91
C ARG A 58 19.39 1.09 -1.41
#